data_AF-A0AAW0MDJ8-F1
#
_entry.id   AF-A0AAW0MDJ8-F1
#
_cell.length_a   1.000
_cell.length_b   1.000
_cell.length_c   1.000
_cell.angle_alpha   90.00
_cell.angle_beta   90.00
_cell.angle_gamma   90.00
#
_symmetry.space_group_name_H-M   'P 1'
#
loop_
_entity.id
_entity.type
_entity.pdbx_description
1 polymer ?
#
loop_
_entity_poly.entity_id
_entity_poly.type
_entity_poly.pdbx_seq_one_letter_code
_entity_poly.pdbx_strand_id
1 'polypeptide(L)'
;MEQVCADIWFSFVGPDGLGKKKIALALAEKLHGSQENFMSMDLSSQDGMINLNTIFGQREMNDYDIKFRGKTLVDCLAEELTKKPLSIAFLENVDKADFLAQNSLSQAIQTGKLSDSQGREIIINSTIFMTTSTFS
;
A
#
# COMPACT_ATOMS: atom_id res chain seq x y z
N MET A 1 -18.75 -23.58 -2.14
CA MET A 1 -18.92 -22.13 -1.94
C MET A 1 -17.68 -21.48 -2.49
N GLU A 2 -17.81 -20.85 -3.64
CA GLU A 2 -16.73 -20.10 -4.27
C GLU A 2 -16.51 -18.87 -3.40
N GLN A 3 -15.42 -18.88 -2.64
CA GLN A 3 -15.03 -17.76 -1.83
C GLN A 3 -14.59 -16.69 -2.83
N VAL A 4 -15.47 -15.71 -3.07
CA VAL A 4 -15.14 -14.56 -3.91
C VAL A 4 -13.95 -13.87 -3.23
N CYS A 5 -12.76 -14.01 -3.82
CA CYS A 5 -11.63 -13.11 -3.53
C CYS A 5 -12.12 -11.71 -3.91
N ALA A 6 -12.57 -10.94 -2.93
CA ALA A 6 -12.96 -9.56 -3.13
C ALA A 6 -11.89 -8.67 -2.51
N ASP A 7 -10.72 -8.68 -3.11
CA ASP A 7 -9.78 -7.56 -2.98
C ASP A 7 -10.35 -6.36 -3.74
N ILE A 8 -10.45 -5.22 -3.04
CA ILE A 8 -11.05 -4.00 -3.61
C ILE A 8 -9.91 -3.08 -4.01
N TRP A 9 -9.82 -2.80 -5.30
CA TRP A 9 -8.83 -1.89 -5.88
C TRP A 9 -9.49 -0.61 -6.37
N PHE A 10 -9.03 0.53 -5.84
CA PHE A 10 -9.33 1.86 -6.37
C PHE A 10 -8.08 2.44 -7.00
N SER A 11 -8.23 3.09 -8.16
CA SER A 11 -7.15 3.83 -8.80
C SER A 11 -7.54 5.30 -8.92
N PHE A 12 -6.79 6.17 -8.26
CA PHE A 12 -7.00 7.61 -8.29
C PHE A 12 -5.99 8.28 -9.21
N VAL A 13 -6.50 8.80 -10.32
CA VAL A 13 -5.71 9.47 -11.33
C VAL A 13 -5.93 10.98 -11.23
N GLY A 14 -4.85 11.77 -11.23
CA GLY A 14 -4.93 13.23 -11.14
C GLY A 14 -3.74 13.88 -10.42
N PRO A 15 -3.60 15.22 -10.47
CA PRO A 15 -2.43 15.93 -9.94
C PRO A 15 -2.45 16.14 -8.42
N ASP A 16 -3.63 16.17 -7.79
CA ASP A 16 -3.76 16.39 -6.34
C ASP A 16 -3.52 15.10 -5.55
N GLY A 17 -2.37 14.99 -4.86
CA GLY A 17 -2.07 13.88 -3.96
C GLY A 17 -2.73 14.02 -2.59
N LEU A 18 -2.92 15.26 -2.10
CA LEU A 18 -3.42 15.52 -0.75
C LEU A 18 -4.91 15.16 -0.63
N GLY A 19 -5.73 15.55 -1.60
CA GLY A 19 -7.15 15.22 -1.63
C GLY A 19 -7.39 13.71 -1.69
N LYS A 20 -6.64 13.01 -2.54
CA LYS A 20 -6.70 11.54 -2.66
C LYS A 20 -6.35 10.85 -1.34
N LYS A 21 -5.27 11.28 -0.69
CA LYS A 21 -4.86 10.73 0.61
C LYS A 21 -5.88 11.00 1.70
N LYS A 22 -6.52 12.18 1.72
CA LYS A 22 -7.61 12.50 2.65
C LYS A 22 -8.82 11.58 2.47
N ILE A 23 -9.19 11.26 1.22
CA ILE A 23 -10.27 10.31 0.94
C ILE A 23 -9.93 8.92 1.52
N ALA A 24 -8.70 8.47 1.31
CA ALA A 24 -8.24 7.18 1.82
C ALA A 24 -8.24 7.11 3.37
N LEU A 25 -7.79 8.18 4.04
CA LEU A 25 -7.83 8.29 5.50
C LEU A 25 -9.27 8.32 6.02
N ALA A 26 -10.16 9.10 5.40
CA ALA A 26 -11.57 9.15 5.79
C ALA A 26 -12.26 7.80 5.61
N LEU A 27 -11.89 7.02 4.59
CA LEU A 27 -12.35 5.65 4.40
C LEU A 27 -11.84 4.71 5.51
N ALA A 28 -10.57 4.84 5.92
CA ALA A 28 -10.02 4.03 7.01
C ALA A 28 -10.78 4.28 8.32
N GLU A 29 -11.03 5.55 8.66
CA GLU A 29 -11.86 5.91 9.81
C GLU A 29 -13.27 5.35 9.71
N LYS A 30 -13.90 5.44 8.54
CA LYS A 30 -15.29 5.00 8.38
C LYS A 30 -15.46 3.49 8.38
N LEU A 31 -14.53 2.74 7.81
CA LEU A 31 -14.63 1.28 7.71
C LEU A 31 -14.08 0.57 8.94
N HIS A 32 -12.97 1.05 9.50
CA HIS A 32 -12.28 0.37 10.61
C HIS A 32 -12.46 1.09 11.95
N GLY A 33 -13.13 2.24 11.99
CA GLY A 33 -13.31 3.03 13.22
C GLY A 33 -12.02 3.69 13.72
N SER A 34 -10.89 3.51 13.01
CA SER A 34 -9.58 4.04 13.37
C SER A 34 -8.73 4.26 12.12
N GLN A 35 -7.89 5.30 12.14
CA GLN A 35 -6.89 5.51 11.10
C GLN A 35 -5.76 4.49 11.17
N GLU A 36 -5.52 3.79 12.30
CA GLU A 36 -4.37 2.90 12.53
C GLU A 36 -4.18 1.78 11.50
N ASN A 37 -5.24 1.45 10.78
CA ASN A 37 -5.28 0.47 9.69
C ASN A 37 -4.97 1.08 8.32
N PHE A 38 -4.59 2.35 8.24
CA PHE A 38 -4.07 2.99 7.04
C PHE A 38 -2.55 2.84 6.96
N MET A 39 -2.06 2.43 5.79
CA MET A 39 -0.65 2.42 5.45
C MET A 39 -0.43 3.16 4.13
N SER A 40 0.67 3.92 4.03
CA SER A 40 1.03 4.71 2.85
C SER A 40 2.43 4.34 2.38
N MET A 41 2.61 4.11 1.08
CA MET A 41 3.90 3.78 0.50
C MET A 41 4.06 4.50 -0.85
N ASP A 42 5.18 5.21 -1.05
CA ASP A 42 5.54 5.80 -2.34
C ASP A 42 6.44 4.84 -3.13
N LEU A 43 5.89 4.27 -4.20
CA LEU A 43 6.57 3.27 -5.01
C LEU A 43 7.65 3.85 -5.94
N SER A 44 7.73 5.17 -6.08
CA SER A 44 8.77 5.83 -6.86
C SER A 44 10.08 6.05 -6.09
N SER A 45 10.03 5.93 -4.75
CA SER A 45 11.18 6.22 -3.88
C SER A 45 12.08 4.99 -3.71
N GLN A 46 13.38 5.13 -4.00
CA GLN A 46 14.36 4.06 -3.76
C GLN A 46 14.58 3.79 -2.26
N ASP A 47 14.26 4.75 -1.40
CA ASP A 47 14.36 4.64 0.06
C ASP A 47 13.13 4.01 0.72
N GLY A 48 12.12 3.63 -0.06
CA GLY A 48 11.08 2.70 0.34
C GLY A 48 10.18 3.11 1.51
N MET A 49 10.21 4.35 1.98
CA MET A 49 9.51 4.77 3.21
C MET A 49 8.04 4.33 3.26
N ILE A 50 7.75 3.32 4.10
CA ILE A 50 6.38 3.03 4.55
C ILE A 50 6.07 4.04 5.64
N ASN A 51 5.20 4.99 5.33
CA ASN A 51 4.71 5.93 6.31
C ASN A 51 3.52 5.29 7.03
N LEU A 52 3.78 4.72 8.22
CA LEU A 52 2.74 4.33 9.17
C LEU A 52 2.35 5.59 9.96
N ASN A 53 1.05 5.92 9.93
CA ASN A 53 0.42 7.18 10.36
C ASN A 53 1.14 8.06 11.39
N THR A 54 1.08 9.38 11.17
CA THR A 54 0.27 10.31 12.00
C THR A 54 0.03 11.63 11.26
N ILE A 55 -1.25 12.02 11.21
CA ILE A 55 -1.88 13.36 11.25
C ILE A 55 -1.00 14.58 10.91
N PHE A 56 -1.56 15.49 10.09
CA PHE A 56 -1.36 16.95 10.12
C PHE A 56 -0.21 17.45 11.01
N GLY A 57 0.99 17.51 10.46
CA GLY A 57 2.12 18.19 11.10
C GLY A 57 2.83 17.38 12.20
N GLN A 58 4.15 17.39 12.11
CA GLN A 58 5.13 16.97 13.14
C GLN A 58 5.28 15.46 13.36
N ARG A 59 6.40 14.95 12.81
CA ARG A 59 7.30 13.88 13.28
C ARG A 59 6.61 12.66 13.91
N GLU A 60 6.74 11.48 13.32
CA GLU A 60 7.95 10.66 13.49
C GLU A 60 8.56 10.23 12.15
N MET A 61 9.63 10.91 11.73
CA MET A 61 10.67 10.23 10.95
C MET A 61 11.50 9.44 11.96
N ASN A 62 11.83 8.19 11.63
CA ASN A 62 12.82 7.31 12.30
C ASN A 62 12.31 6.20 13.24
N ASP A 63 11.21 5.49 12.96
CA ASP A 63 11.05 4.13 13.56
C ASP A 63 11.01 2.98 12.52
N TYR A 64 11.10 3.31 11.23
CA TYR A 64 11.09 2.30 10.15
C TYR A 64 12.23 2.42 9.12
N ASP A 65 13.04 3.48 9.17
CA ASP A 65 14.23 3.66 8.29
C ASP A 65 15.26 2.52 8.42
N ILE A 66 15.19 1.72 9.50
CA ILE A 66 16.13 0.64 9.78
C ILE A 66 15.75 -0.69 9.08
N LYS A 67 14.54 -0.81 8.48
CA LYS A 67 14.04 -2.11 7.96
C LYS A 67 14.30 -2.39 6.47
N PHE A 68 14.85 -1.46 5.70
CA PHE A 68 15.06 -1.62 4.25
C PHE A 68 16.37 -2.32 3.84
N ARG A 69 17.28 -2.66 4.78
CA ARG A 69 18.56 -3.29 4.41
C ARG A 69 18.33 -4.65 3.70
N GLY A 70 18.43 -4.62 2.38
CA GLY A 70 18.27 -5.80 1.51
C GLY A 70 16.83 -6.23 1.21
N LYS A 71 15.82 -5.40 1.56
CA LYS A 71 14.41 -5.66 1.24
C LYS A 71 13.92 -4.73 0.15
N THR A 72 13.11 -5.24 -0.76
CA THR A 72 12.41 -4.46 -1.78
C THR A 72 11.15 -3.83 -1.21
N LEU A 73 10.60 -2.83 -1.90
CA LEU A 73 9.30 -2.23 -1.60
C LEU A 73 8.20 -3.28 -1.44
N VAL A 74 8.19 -4.28 -2.33
CA VAL A 74 7.19 -5.35 -2.34
C VAL A 74 7.32 -6.28 -1.13
N ASP A 75 8.55 -6.54 -0.68
CA ASP A 75 8.78 -7.31 0.55
C ASP A 75 8.24 -6.58 1.78
N CYS A 76 8.48 -5.27 1.85
CA CYS A 76 8.00 -4.45 2.95
C CYS A 76 6.47 -4.34 2.94
N LEU A 77 5.86 -4.19 1.76
CA LEU A 77 4.40 -4.23 1.61
C LEU A 77 3.83 -5.57 2.09
N ALA A 78 4.40 -6.69 1.64
CA ALA A 78 3.95 -8.02 2.03
C ALA A 78 4.07 -8.25 3.55
N GLU A 79 5.16 -7.79 4.17
CA GLU A 79 5.36 -7.89 5.61
C GLU A 79 4.32 -7.08 6.40
N GLU A 80 4.03 -5.85 5.99
CA GLU A 80 3.05 -5.00 6.67
C GLU A 80 1.62 -5.50 6.49
N LEU A 81 1.25 -6.00 5.30
CA LEU A 81 -0.06 -6.62 5.06
C LEU A 81 -0.24 -7.90 5.88
N THR A 82 0.84 -8.66 6.10
CA THR A 82 0.80 -9.85 6.97
C THR A 82 0.54 -9.47 8.43
N LYS A 83 1.09 -8.34 8.90
CA LYS A 83 0.87 -7.83 10.27
C LYS A 83 -0.53 -7.21 10.43
N LYS A 84 -1.02 -6.53 9.39
CA LYS A 84 -2.28 -5.78 9.39
C LYS A 84 -3.14 -6.17 8.17
N PRO A 85 -3.77 -7.36 8.18
CA PRO A 85 -4.54 -7.85 7.03
C PRO A 85 -5.83 -7.05 6.79
N LEU A 86 -6.43 -6.44 7.83
CA LEU A 86 -7.58 -5.54 7.72
C LEU A 86 -7.10 -4.10 7.61
N SER A 87 -6.63 -3.72 6.42
CA SER A 87 -5.98 -2.42 6.19
C SER A 87 -6.40 -1.76 4.89
N ILE A 88 -6.17 -0.44 4.84
CA ILE A 88 -6.19 0.35 3.63
C ILE A 88 -4.75 0.60 3.21
N ALA A 89 -4.35 0.03 2.08
CA ALA A 89 -3.02 0.23 1.49
C ALA A 89 -3.06 1.33 0.43
N PHE A 90 -2.52 2.49 0.76
CA PHE A 90 -2.40 3.64 -0.14
C PHE A 90 -1.03 3.62 -0.84
N LEU A 91 -1.03 3.29 -2.13
CA LEU A 91 0.17 3.13 -2.95
C LEU A 91 0.32 4.33 -3.87
N GLU A 92 1.37 5.13 -3.68
CA GLU A 92 1.63 6.37 -4.40
C GLU A 92 2.55 6.13 -5.60
N ASN A 93 2.32 6.88 -6.68
CA ASN A 93 3.13 6.86 -7.90
C ASN A 93 3.34 5.47 -8.51
N VAL A 94 2.26 4.67 -8.59
CA VAL A 94 2.35 3.28 -9.09
C VAL A 94 2.88 3.19 -10.52
N ASP A 95 2.71 4.25 -11.32
CA ASP A 95 3.24 4.39 -12.68
C ASP A 95 4.78 4.51 -12.73
N LYS A 96 5.40 4.92 -11.63
CA LYS A 96 6.85 5.09 -11.47
C LYS A 96 7.49 3.96 -10.66
N ALA A 97 6.69 2.97 -10.23
CA ALA A 97 7.18 1.82 -9.48
C ALA A 97 8.20 1.02 -10.28
N ASP A 98 9.12 0.32 -9.60
CA ASP A 98 10.01 -0.61 -10.29
C ASP A 98 9.25 -1.79 -10.92
N PHE A 99 9.91 -2.50 -11.84
CA PHE A 99 9.30 -3.61 -12.57
C PHE A 99 8.83 -4.76 -11.66
N LEU A 100 9.52 -4.97 -10.53
CA LEU A 100 9.17 -6.03 -9.58
C LEU A 100 7.85 -5.69 -8.89
N ALA A 101 7.71 -4.46 -8.40
CA ALA A 101 6.48 -3.96 -7.78
C ALA A 101 5.32 -3.93 -8.77
N GLN A 102 5.52 -3.42 -9.99
CA GLN A 102 4.48 -3.39 -11.01
C GLN A 102 3.95 -4.80 -11.33
N ASN A 103 4.84 -5.78 -11.52
CA ASN A 103 4.45 -7.15 -11.79
C ASN A 103 3.70 -7.79 -10.63
N SER A 104 4.21 -7.62 -9.40
CA SER A 104 3.57 -8.17 -8.22
C SER A 104 2.16 -7.60 -8.01
N LEU A 105 1.99 -6.29 -8.15
CA LEU A 105 0.67 -5.65 -8.05
C LEU A 105 -0.28 -6.10 -9.18
N SER A 106 0.22 -6.22 -10.41
CA SER A 106 -0.59 -6.71 -11.54
C SER A 106 -1.05 -8.16 -11.34
N GLN A 107 -0.18 -9.02 -10.81
CA GLN A 107 -0.55 -10.39 -10.43
C GLN A 107 -1.53 -10.40 -9.26
N ALA A 108 -1.35 -9.52 -8.29
CA ALA A 108 -2.24 -9.41 -7.14
C ALA A 108 -3.67 -9.07 -7.54
N ILE A 109 -3.86 -8.08 -8.43
CA ILE A 109 -5.18 -7.72 -8.99
C ILE A 109 -5.86 -8.92 -9.68
N GLN A 110 -5.09 -9.80 -10.31
CA GLN A 110 -5.65 -10.94 -11.06
C GLN A 110 -5.91 -12.17 -10.19
N THR A 111 -5.13 -12.36 -9.13
CA THR A 111 -5.08 -13.62 -8.37
C THR A 111 -5.58 -13.49 -6.94
N GLY A 112 -5.73 -12.26 -6.42
CA GLY A 112 -5.97 -11.99 -5.00
C GLY A 112 -4.76 -12.33 -4.11
N LYS A 113 -3.56 -12.45 -4.69
CA LYS A 113 -2.33 -12.78 -3.97
C LYS A 113 -1.17 -11.86 -4.32
N LEU A 114 -0.51 -11.31 -3.31
CA LEU A 114 0.69 -10.49 -3.49
C LEU A 114 1.94 -11.36 -3.37
N SER A 115 2.83 -11.28 -4.36
CA SER A 115 4.11 -11.99 -4.38
C SER A 115 5.24 -11.07 -3.92
N ASP A 116 6.07 -11.52 -3.00
CA ASP A 116 7.27 -10.79 -2.60
C ASP A 116 8.45 -11.01 -3.57
N SER A 117 9.61 -10.40 -3.31
CA SER A 117 10.80 -10.54 -4.18
C SER A 117 11.36 -11.97 -4.26
N GLN A 118 11.04 -12.81 -3.28
CA GLN A 118 11.47 -14.20 -3.18
C GLN A 118 10.45 -15.18 -3.76
N GLY A 119 9.33 -14.67 -4.29
CA GLY A 119 8.24 -15.47 -4.85
C GLY A 119 7.32 -16.10 -3.79
N ARG A 120 7.36 -15.62 -2.53
CA ARG A 120 6.38 -16.02 -1.51
C ARG A 120 5.09 -15.24 -1.73
N GLU A 121 3.98 -15.96 -1.80
CA GLU A 121 2.65 -15.38 -1.99
C GLU A 121 1.94 -15.18 -0.64
N ILE A 122 1.28 -14.03 -0.48
CA ILE A 122 0.34 -13.77 0.62
C ILE A 122 -1.06 -13.47 0.06
N ILE A 123 -2.08 -13.86 0.81
CA ILE A 123 -3.49 -13.65 0.49
C ILE A 123 -3.90 -12.22 0.92
N ILE A 124 -4.48 -11.43 0.02
CA ILE A 124 -4.74 -9.98 0.24
C ILE A 124 -6.24 -9.60 0.32
N ASN A 125 -7.10 -10.58 0.56
CA ASN A 125 -8.57 -10.49 0.43
C ASN A 125 -9.22 -9.54 1.44
N SER A 126 -8.50 -9.14 2.48
CA SER A 126 -8.99 -8.29 3.57
C SER A 126 -8.43 -6.86 3.51
N THR A 127 -7.65 -6.57 2.48
CA THR A 127 -7.04 -5.27 2.26
C THR A 127 -7.76 -4.53 1.14
N ILE A 128 -8.04 -3.24 1.38
CA ILE A 128 -8.47 -2.32 0.32
C ILE A 128 -7.23 -1.63 -0.23
N PHE A 129 -6.99 -1.76 -1.52
CA PHE A 129 -5.88 -1.09 -2.20
C PHE A 129 -6.37 0.21 -2.84
N MET A 130 -5.64 1.28 -2.60
CA MET A 130 -5.87 2.58 -3.21
C MET A 130 -4.57 3.02 -3.88
N THR A 131 -4.54 2.98 -5.19
CA THR A 131 -3.36 3.38 -5.96
C THR A 131 -3.52 4.82 -6.44
N THR A 132 -2.41 5.55 -6.56
CA THR A 132 -2.38 6.84 -7.21
C THR A 132 -1.35 6.88 -8.31
N SER A 133 -1.72 7.56 -9.39
CA SER A 133 -0.81 7.95 -10.47
C SER A 133 -0.90 9.44 -10.69
N THR A 134 0.26 10.09 -10.72
CA THR A 134 0.40 11.50 -11.05
C THR A 134 0.83 11.59 -12.51
N PHE A 135 0.02 12.23 -13.36
CA PHE A 135 0.54 12.72 -14.62
C PHE A 135 1.44 13.91 -14.30
N SER A 136 2.76 13.66 -14.28
CA SER A 136 3.78 14.70 -14.18
C SER A 136 4.33 15.00 -15.56
#